data_AF-A0ABD6EQW2-F1
#
_entry.id   AF-A0ABD6EQW2-F1
#
_cell.length_a   1.000
_cell.length_b   1.000
_cell.length_c   1.000
_cell.angle_alpha   90.00
_cell.angle_beta   90.00
_cell.angle_gamma   90.00
#
_symmetry.space_group_name_H-M   'P 1'
#
loop_
_entity.id
_entity.type
_entity.pdbx_description
1 polymer ?
#
loop_
_entity_poly.entity_id
_entity_poly.type
_entity_poly.pdbx_seq_one_letter_code
_entity_poly.pdbx_strand_id
1 'polypeptide(L)'
;MSSCPNGSTAILNVFGDCVDTPLKWCGWVVGMASNVVFAIVIIPQVVENYKLKQCKGISLFFLIIWGIGDLCNIIGCFLADQLSVQKILGFLYLIAVCF
;
A
#
# COMPACT_ATOMS: atom_id res chain seq x y z
N MET A 1 22.41 -5.61 9.67
CA MET A 1 22.41 -6.57 8.55
C MET A 1 21.78 -5.87 7.36
N SER A 2 22.58 -5.41 6.38
CA SER A 2 22.08 -4.60 5.26
C SER A 2 22.98 -4.77 4.03
N SER A 3 23.15 -6.02 3.58
CA SER A 3 23.84 -6.30 2.33
C SER A 3 22.92 -7.13 1.46
N CYS A 4 22.45 -6.51 0.38
CA CYS A 4 21.68 -7.15 -0.69
C CYS A 4 22.64 -7.33 -1.89
N PRO A 5 23.52 -8.36 -1.85
CA PRO A 5 24.69 -8.44 -2.73
C PRO A 5 24.34 -8.57 -4.22
N ASN A 6 23.15 -9.10 -4.52
CA ASN A 6 22.64 -9.31 -5.88
C ASN A 6 21.38 -8.49 -6.18
N GLY A 7 21.03 -7.53 -5.32
CA GLY A 7 19.79 -6.76 -5.43
C GLY A 7 19.99 -5.27 -5.57
N SER A 8 18.90 -4.55 -5.80
CA SER A 8 18.94 -3.10 -5.99
C SER A 8 19.23 -2.36 -4.68
N THR A 9 20.42 -1.77 -4.58
CA THR A 9 20.84 -0.97 -3.42
C THR A 9 20.02 0.32 -3.28
N ALA A 10 19.47 0.84 -4.39
CA ALA A 10 18.56 1.99 -4.36
C ALA A 10 17.24 1.64 -3.68
N ILE A 11 16.66 0.47 -3.96
CA ILE A 11 15.43 0.01 -3.31
C ILE A 11 15.69 -0.29 -1.84
N LEU A 12 16.85 -0.86 -1.52
CA LEU A 12 17.27 -1.11 -0.14
C LEU A 12 17.39 0.19 0.68
N ASN A 13 17.98 1.24 0.11
CA ASN A 13 18.17 2.52 0.82
C ASN A 13 16.88 3.35 0.94
N VAL A 14 15.96 3.24 -0.02
CA VAL A 14 14.72 4.04 -0.03
C VAL A 14 13.56 3.33 0.68
N PHE A 15 13.40 2.02 0.45
CA PHE A 15 12.27 1.22 0.94
C PHE A 15 12.66 0.25 2.06
N GLY A 16 13.96 0.06 2.34
CA GLY A 16 14.42 -0.94 3.30
C GLY A 16 14.35 -2.37 2.76
N ASP A 17 14.16 -2.51 1.44
CA ASP A 17 13.78 -3.78 0.82
C ASP A 17 14.88 -4.44 -0.02
N CYS A 18 15.10 -5.73 0.18
CA CYS A 18 16.07 -6.50 -0.61
C CYS A 18 15.39 -7.27 -1.76
N VAL A 19 15.46 -6.68 -2.95
CA VAL A 19 14.95 -7.23 -4.21
C VAL A 19 16.12 -7.77 -5.04
N ASP A 20 16.37 -9.07 -4.91
CA ASP A 20 17.51 -9.82 -5.49
C ASP A 20 17.09 -10.78 -6.61
N THR A 21 15.92 -11.41 -6.50
CA THR A 21 15.41 -12.37 -7.49
C THR A 21 14.52 -11.69 -8.54
N PRO A 22 14.52 -12.11 -9.82
CA PRO A 22 13.63 -11.57 -10.85
C PRO A 22 12.15 -11.68 -10.48
N LEU A 23 11.74 -12.74 -9.76
CA LEU A 23 10.38 -12.89 -9.25
C LEU A 23 10.00 -11.78 -8.26
N LYS A 24 10.91 -11.43 -7.34
CA LYS A 24 10.70 -10.32 -6.40
C LYS A 24 10.64 -8.99 -7.12
N TRP A 25 11.46 -8.80 -8.15
CA TRP A 25 11.44 -7.61 -9.00
C TRP A 25 10.10 -7.42 -9.70
N CYS A 26 9.59 -8.48 -10.35
CA CYS A 26 8.27 -8.43 -10.99
C CYS A 26 7.17 -8.16 -9.95
N GLY A 27 7.20 -8.85 -8.81
CA GLY A 27 6.23 -8.64 -7.73
C GLY A 27 6.25 -7.21 -7.18
N TRP A 28 7.43 -6.63 -6.98
CA TRP A 28 7.60 -5.26 -6.51
C TRP A 28 7.08 -4.24 -7.52
N VAL A 29 7.44 -4.37 -8.81
CA VAL A 29 6.97 -3.45 -9.86
C VAL A 29 5.46 -3.51 -10.03
N VAL A 30 4.89 -4.72 -10.11
CA VAL A 30 3.43 -4.90 -10.24
C VAL A 30 2.70 -4.37 -9.01
N GLY A 31 3.22 -4.62 -7.80
CA GLY A 31 2.66 -4.11 -6.56
C GLY A 31 2.68 -2.58 -6.50
N MET A 32 3.80 -1.94 -6.87
CA MET A 32 3.92 -0.49 -6.90
C MET A 32 2.98 0.14 -7.94
N ALA A 33 2.91 -0.44 -9.15
CA ALA A 33 1.99 0.01 -10.18
C ALA A 33 0.52 -0.09 -9.74
N SER A 34 0.14 -1.23 -9.13
CA SER A 34 -1.20 -1.45 -8.58
C SER A 34 -1.56 -0.38 -7.55
N ASN A 35 -0.66 -0.10 -6.61
CA ASN A 35 -0.89 0.92 -5.57
C ASN A 35 -1.07 2.33 -6.15
N VAL A 36 -0.30 2.70 -7.18
CA VAL A 36 -0.41 4.03 -7.82
C VAL A 36 -1.73 4.16 -8.57
N VAL A 37 -2.13 3.14 -9.35
CA VAL A 37 -3.41 3.13 -10.05
C VAL A 37 -4.56 3.24 -9.05
N PHE A 38 -4.47 2.49 -7.95
CA PHE A 38 -5.49 2.48 -6.92
C PHE A 38 -5.61 3.82 -6.19
N ALA A 39 -4.48 4.50 -5.91
CA ALA A 39 -4.46 5.84 -5.33
C ALA A 39 -5.22 6.85 -6.20
N ILE A 40 -5.01 6.80 -7.52
CA ILE A 40 -5.66 7.69 -8.49
C ILE A 40 -7.18 7.45 -8.52
N VAL A 41 -7.62 6.20 -8.43
CA VAL A 41 -9.05 5.83 -8.43
C VAL A 41 -9.74 6.27 -7.13
N ILE A 42 -9.05 6.24 -5.99
CA ILE A 42 -9.63 6.60 -4.70
C ILE A 42 -9.93 8.09 -4.55
N ILE A 43 -9.10 8.97 -5.14
CA ILE A 43 -9.25 10.42 -5.01
C ILE A 43 -10.65 10.91 -5.42
N PRO A 44 -11.18 10.61 -6.63
CA PRO A 44 -12.52 11.05 -7.01
C PRO A 44 -13.60 10.42 -6.12
N GLN A 45 -13.40 9.18 -5.69
CA GLN A 45 -14.37 8.43 -4.86
C GLN A 45 -14.51 9.05 -3.46
N VAL A 46 -13.40 9.43 -2.84
CA VAL A 46 -13.38 10.13 -1.54
C VAL A 46 -13.98 11.52 -1.67
N VAL A 47 -13.65 12.26 -2.74
CA VAL A 47 -14.20 13.61 -2.97
C VAL A 47 -15.72 13.58 -3.13
N GLU A 48 -16.26 12.58 -3.83
CA GLU A 48 -17.70 12.44 -4.04
C GLU A 48 -18.41 11.97 -2.75
N ASN A 49 -17.85 11.01 -2.02
CA ASN A 49 -18.36 10.57 -0.72
C ASN A 49 -18.35 11.70 0.31
N TYR A 50 -17.30 12.53 0.36
CA TYR A 50 -17.22 13.68 1.26
C TYR A 50 -18.28 14.74 0.95
N LYS A 51 -18.60 14.95 -0.33
CA LYS A 51 -19.66 15.86 -0.77
C LYS A 51 -21.06 15.33 -0.45
N LEU A 52 -21.28 14.03 -0.62
CA LEU A 52 -22.59 13.39 -0.42
C LEU A 52 -22.86 12.96 1.02
N LYS A 53 -21.83 12.93 1.88
CA LYS A 53 -21.85 12.38 3.26
C LYS A 53 -22.47 10.99 3.36
N GLN A 54 -22.47 10.24 2.25
CA GLN A 54 -23.06 8.93 2.13
C GLN A 54 -22.22 8.09 1.16
N CYS A 55 -21.70 6.95 1.63
CA CYS A 55 -21.00 5.97 0.79
C CYS A 55 -22.00 5.20 -0.07
N LYS A 56 -22.50 5.81 -1.16
CA LYS A 56 -23.58 5.24 -1.98
C LYS A 56 -23.10 4.40 -3.19
N GLY A 57 -21.80 4.14 -3.32
CA GLY A 57 -21.23 3.49 -4.51
C GLY A 57 -20.30 2.29 -4.26
N ILE A 58 -20.02 1.92 -3.01
CA ILE A 58 -19.05 0.87 -2.68
C ILE A 58 -19.62 -0.04 -1.58
N SER A 59 -19.37 -1.34 -1.70
CA SER A 59 -19.78 -2.32 -0.69
C SER A 59 -19.02 -2.11 0.62
N LEU A 60 -19.74 -1.84 1.71
CA LEU A 60 -19.15 -1.70 3.04
C LEU A 60 -18.34 -2.95 3.45
N PHE A 61 -18.80 -4.13 3.04
CA PHE A 61 -18.10 -5.40 3.30
C PHE A 61 -16.75 -5.46 2.58
N PHE A 62 -16.68 -4.95 1.36
CA PHE A 62 -15.43 -4.84 0.60
C PHE A 62 -14.43 -3.90 1.31
N LEU A 63 -14.91 -2.76 1.82
CA LEU A 63 -14.08 -1.82 2.58
C LEU A 63 -13.53 -2.43 3.88
N ILE A 64 -14.35 -3.20 4.61
CA ILE A 64 -13.93 -3.86 5.85
C ILE A 64 -12.85 -4.91 5.57
N ILE A 65 -13.06 -5.79 4.58
CA ILE A 65 -12.05 -6.79 4.19
C ILE A 65 -10.76 -6.12 3.72
N TRP A 66 -10.88 -5.06 2.94
CA TRP A 66 -9.74 -4.34 2.41
C TRP A 66 -8.95 -3.62 3.52
N GLY A 67 -9.63 -2.98 4.48
CA GLY A 67 -8.99 -2.40 5.67
C GLY A 67 -8.31 -3.44 6.57
N ILE A 68 -8.85 -4.65 6.69
CA ILE A 68 -8.16 -5.77 7.36
C ILE A 68 -6.89 -6.17 6.58
N GLY A 69 -6.96 -6.18 5.25
CA GLY A 69 -5.80 -6.41 4.37
C GLY A 69 -4.70 -5.37 4.58
N ASP A 70 -5.04 -4.09 4.65
CA ASP A 70 -4.09 -3.01 4.94
C ASP A 70 -3.51 -3.10 6.36
N LEU A 71 -4.29 -3.54 7.35
CA LEU A 71 -3.79 -3.79 8.70
C LEU A 71 -2.76 -4.92 8.71
N CYS A 72 -3.05 -6.04 8.04
CA CYS A 72 -2.11 -7.14 7.87
C CYS A 72 -0.85 -6.70 7.10
N ASN A 73 -0.99 -5.84 6.10
CA ASN A 73 0.13 -5.26 5.35
C ASN A 73 1.05 -4.42 6.25
N ILE A 74 0.48 -3.52 7.05
CA ILE A 74 1.22 -2.71 8.04
C ILE A 74 1.93 -3.60 9.06
N ILE A 75 1.26 -4.64 9.58
CA ILE A 75 1.86 -5.61 10.51
C ILE A 75 3.04 -6.33 9.85
N GLY A 76 2.88 -6.75 8.58
CA GLY A 76 3.96 -7.35 7.79
C GLY A 76 5.15 -6.42 7.61
N CYS A 77 4.91 -5.14 7.30
CA CYS A 77 5.97 -4.14 7.19
C CYS A 77 6.63 -3.80 8.54
N PHE A 78 5.95 -4.02 9.68
CA PHE A 78 6.56 -3.95 11.01
C PHE A 78 7.44 -5.16 11.30
N LEU A 79 7.03 -6.36 10.89
CA LEU A 79 7.82 -7.59 11.04
C LEU A 79 9.05 -7.62 10.12
N ALA A 80 8.99 -6.98 8.95
CA ALA A 80 10.05 -6.98 7.94
C ALA A 80 11.02 -5.79 7.99
N ASP A 81 10.87 -4.86 8.95
CA ASP A 81 11.71 -3.64 9.08
C ASP A 81 11.79 -2.75 7.80
N GLN A 82 10.80 -2.83 6.90
CA GLN A 82 10.70 -1.99 5.70
C GLN A 82 10.26 -0.55 6.04
N LEU A 83 10.79 0.45 5.30
CA LEU A 83 10.63 1.88 5.58
C LEU A 83 9.33 2.48 5.00
N SER A 84 8.56 3.08 5.92
CA SER A 84 7.59 4.20 5.89
C SER A 84 6.64 4.46 4.71
N VAL A 85 7.04 4.38 3.44
CA VAL A 85 6.23 4.92 2.34
C VAL A 85 4.96 4.10 2.12
N GLN A 86 5.06 2.78 2.24
CA GLN A 86 3.93 1.86 2.12
C GLN A 86 3.04 1.87 3.39
N LYS A 87 3.65 2.09 4.57
CA LYS A 87 2.93 2.29 5.84
C LYS A 87 2.08 3.57 5.81
N ILE A 88 2.62 4.68 5.29
CA ILE A 88 1.91 5.96 5.18
C ILE A 88 0.74 5.86 4.20
N LEU A 89 0.94 5.20 3.06
CA LEU A 89 -0.11 5.00 2.07
C LEU A 89 -1.23 4.09 2.59
N GLY A 90 -0.86 3.00 3.28
CA GLY A 90 -1.82 2.12 3.97
C GLY A 90 -2.60 2.85 5.06
N PHE A 91 -1.95 3.72 5.85
CA PHE A 91 -2.63 4.54 6.85
C PHE A 91 -3.61 5.54 6.22
N LEU A 92 -3.23 6.16 5.11
CA LEU A 92 -4.08 7.07 4.35
C LEU A 92 -5.33 6.35 3.81
N TYR A 93 -5.17 5.13 3.29
CA TYR A 93 -6.30 4.30 2.86
C TYR A 93 -7.21 3.92 4.02
N LEU A 94 -6.64 3.56 5.18
CA LEU A 94 -7.42 3.23 6.39
C LEU A 94 -8.25 4.42 6.91
N ILE A 95 -7.70 5.64 6.87
CA ILE A 95 -8.43 6.85 7.23
C ILE A 95 -9.51 7.17 6.19
N ALA A 96 -9.22 7.01 4.90
CA ALA A 96 -10.18 7.21 3.82
C ALA A 96 -11.35 6.21 3.83
N VAL A 97 -11.18 5.04 4.45
CA VAL A 97 -12.27 4.06 4.67
C VAL A 97 -13.20 4.49 5.80
N CYS A 98 -12.72 5.29 6.76
CA CYS A 98 -13.46 5.70 7.96
C CYS A 98 -14.27 7.00 7.77
N PHE A 99 -14.12 7.68 6.62
CA PHE A 99 -14.79 8.95 6.27
C PHE A 99 -15.48 8.85 4.90
#